data_AF-A0A382P2G4-F1
#
_entry.id   AF-A0A382P2G4-F1
#
_cell.length_a   1.000
_cell.length_b   1.000
_cell.length_c   1.000
_cell.angle_alpha   90.00
_cell.angle_beta   90.00
_cell.angle_gamma   90.00
#
_symmetry.space_group_name_H-M   'P 1'
#
loop_
_entity.id
_entity.type
_entity.pdbx_description
1 polymer ?
#
loop_
_entity_poly.entity_id
_entity_poly.type
_entity_poly.pdbx_seq_one_letter_code
_entity_poly.pdbx_strand_id
1 'polypeptide(L)'
;QVKPEQVLQDKTLWARIRGANNRHSVVEFGKLDFSEWRELRADLTKAGPGRLKGPFTFVALIVSEPPNQFNQSESPALWLDDLAFIGSEGDLDVFESFEGTVIWEAAASEGDFNDSIKLTESAKISGLRGAEINFREGISGERHAFFIADRNVPLPVLVSQSFLGTTGLEVGDKGLISFEDFTVPYVIREVYERFPTLMQDDGPSIVFNIEHVLAWANALRGSAATMGSVNEIWIEVSSEANHEVITSALIASGLGKVIDQTQLLESIEKNPLIAASGSGILVISFAAILVLVAAALMVSLFMSIRRRRVEFAVLRAIGLRRQQIVGALFVEYMLVAFVGIVVGAVSGLILGNQMLSFLEF
;
A
#
# COMPACT_ATOMS: atom_id res chain seq x y z
N GLN A 1 33.23 -21.94 12.66
CA GLN A 1 34.46 -21.38 13.31
C GLN A 1 34.49 -19.88 13.10
N VAL A 2 35.09 -19.11 14.00
CA VAL A 2 35.11 -17.64 13.93
C VAL A 2 36.42 -17.06 14.44
N LYS A 3 36.89 -15.95 13.84
CA LYS A 3 38.05 -15.18 14.27
C LYS A 3 37.82 -13.68 14.02
N PRO A 4 37.75 -12.86 15.06
CA PRO A 4 37.83 -11.41 14.95
C PRO A 4 39.23 -10.94 14.51
N GLU A 5 39.30 -9.89 13.68
CA GLU A 5 40.56 -9.20 13.33
C GLU A 5 41.25 -8.62 14.56
N GLN A 6 40.45 -8.06 15.46
CA GLN A 6 40.85 -7.55 16.75
C GLN A 6 39.86 -7.98 17.83
N VAL A 7 40.24 -7.88 19.10
CA VAL A 7 39.34 -8.24 20.21
C VAL A 7 38.13 -7.31 20.21
N LEU A 8 36.94 -7.86 19.93
CA LEU A 8 35.69 -7.11 19.87
C LEU A 8 34.98 -7.15 21.23
N GLN A 9 35.43 -6.30 22.15
CA GLN A 9 34.91 -6.28 23.52
C GLN A 9 33.40 -6.04 23.56
N ASP A 10 32.71 -6.89 24.34
CA ASP A 10 31.27 -6.80 24.61
C ASP A 10 30.36 -6.90 23.37
N LYS A 11 30.92 -7.34 22.23
CA LYS A 11 30.12 -7.71 21.06
C LYS A 11 29.77 -9.19 21.13
N THR A 12 28.55 -9.52 20.76
CA THR A 12 28.05 -10.90 20.79
C THR A 12 27.64 -11.34 19.40
N LEU A 13 28.06 -12.55 19.03
CA LEU A 13 27.61 -13.21 17.81
C LEU A 13 26.37 -14.05 18.12
N TRP A 14 25.37 -13.92 17.25
CA TRP A 14 24.11 -14.64 17.34
C TRP A 14 23.77 -15.29 16.01
N ALA A 15 22.95 -16.34 16.06
CA ALA A 15 22.27 -16.89 14.90
C ALA A 15 20.77 -16.65 15.00
N ARG A 16 20.18 -16.25 13.88
CA ARG A 16 18.75 -16.32 13.63
C ARG A 16 18.41 -17.70 13.08
N ILE A 17 17.48 -18.37 13.74
CA ILE A 17 16.96 -19.66 13.32
C ILE A 17 15.45 -19.61 13.13
N ARG A 18 14.96 -20.40 12.18
CA ARG A 18 13.54 -20.60 11.92
C ARG A 18 13.17 -22.06 12.16
N GLY A 19 12.11 -22.30 12.94
CA GLY A 19 11.57 -23.64 13.16
C GLY A 19 10.51 -24.02 12.12
N ALA A 20 10.07 -25.28 12.16
CA ALA A 20 9.06 -25.83 11.25
C ALA A 20 7.70 -25.12 11.30
N ASN A 21 7.41 -24.42 12.39
CA ASN A 21 6.19 -23.62 12.58
C ASN A 21 6.33 -22.17 12.07
N ASN A 22 7.35 -21.89 11.26
CA ASN A 22 7.68 -20.56 10.74
C ASN A 22 7.94 -19.50 11.83
N ARG A 23 8.21 -19.94 13.07
CA ARG A 23 8.61 -19.03 14.15
C ARG A 23 10.12 -18.82 14.10
N HIS A 24 10.52 -17.58 14.33
CA HIS A 24 11.91 -17.17 14.39
C HIS A 24 12.35 -17.06 15.85
N SER A 25 13.61 -17.37 16.12
CA SER A 25 14.26 -17.13 17.42
C SER A 25 15.72 -16.78 17.21
N VAL A 26 16.33 -16.17 18.22
CA VAL A 26 17.77 -15.90 18.26
C VAL A 26 18.41 -16.91 19.21
N VAL A 27 19.56 -17.43 18.82
CA VAL A 27 20.43 -18.20 19.69
C VAL A 27 21.79 -17.54 19.77
N GLU A 28 22.34 -17.49 20.98
CA GLU A 28 23.64 -16.89 21.25
C GLU A 28 24.75 -17.90 20.94
N PHE A 29 25.72 -17.50 20.11
CA PHE A 29 26.97 -18.24 19.97
C PHE A 29 27.97 -17.89 21.09
N GLY A 30 28.03 -16.60 21.45
CA GLY A 30 28.84 -16.08 22.54
C GLY A 30 29.52 -14.75 22.21
N LYS A 31 30.26 -14.22 23.18
CA LYS A 31 31.04 -12.98 23.03
C LYS A 31 32.24 -13.14 22.11
N LEU A 32 32.60 -12.07 21.42
CA LEU A 32 33.74 -11.97 20.49
C LEU A 32 35.02 -11.41 21.15
N ASP A 33 35.19 -11.65 22.46
CA ASP A 33 36.31 -11.18 23.28
C ASP A 33 37.59 -12.05 23.10
N PHE A 34 38.00 -12.31 21.86
CA PHE A 34 39.18 -13.14 21.54
C PHE A 34 39.82 -12.76 20.20
N SER A 35 41.05 -13.22 19.94
CA SER A 35 41.83 -12.87 18.73
C SER A 35 42.23 -14.05 17.84
N GLU A 36 42.05 -15.29 18.32
CA GLU A 36 42.39 -16.51 17.58
C GLU A 36 41.14 -17.22 17.07
N TRP A 37 41.31 -18.12 16.08
CA TRP A 37 40.21 -18.96 15.61
C TRP A 37 39.60 -19.77 16.74
N ARG A 38 38.27 -19.70 16.87
CA ARG A 38 37.51 -20.40 17.89
C ARG A 38 36.25 -21.01 17.34
N GLU A 39 35.92 -22.18 17.86
CA GLU A 39 34.62 -22.78 17.65
C GLU A 39 33.64 -22.18 18.66
N LEU A 40 32.59 -21.52 18.15
CA LEU A 40 31.45 -21.11 18.96
C LEU A 40 30.28 -22.04 18.70
N ARG A 41 29.53 -22.35 19.75
CA ARG A 41 28.37 -23.25 19.70
C ARG A 41 27.18 -22.59 20.37
N ALA A 42 26.04 -22.62 19.70
CA ALA A 42 24.78 -22.14 20.23
C ALA A 42 23.87 -23.32 20.57
N ASP A 43 23.28 -23.30 21.77
CA ASP A 43 22.34 -24.33 22.20
C ASP A 43 20.93 -24.01 21.70
N LEU A 44 20.49 -24.74 20.66
CA LEU A 44 19.17 -24.57 20.04
C LEU A 44 18.01 -24.87 21.02
N THR A 45 18.25 -25.63 22.11
CA THR A 45 17.21 -25.91 23.11
C THR A 45 16.88 -24.69 23.97
N LYS A 46 17.78 -23.68 23.99
CA LYS A 46 17.60 -22.42 24.73
C LYS A 46 16.96 -21.31 23.89
N ALA A 47 16.51 -21.61 22.68
CA ALA A 47 15.93 -20.65 21.75
C ALA A 47 14.53 -20.13 22.18
N GLY A 48 14.48 -19.23 23.17
CA GLY A 48 13.32 -18.37 23.50
C GLY A 48 12.09 -19.06 24.13
N PRO A 49 11.14 -18.27 24.68
CA PRO A 49 9.93 -18.79 25.30
C PRO A 49 8.93 -19.28 24.24
N GLY A 50 9.04 -20.58 23.94
CA GLY A 50 8.20 -21.28 22.97
C GLY A 50 9.06 -22.20 22.12
N ARG A 51 9.39 -23.39 22.65
CA ARG A 51 10.22 -24.42 22.03
C ARG A 51 10.04 -24.43 20.51
N LEU A 52 11.01 -23.87 19.78
CA LEU A 52 11.09 -24.05 18.34
C LEU A 52 11.16 -25.56 18.08
N LYS A 53 10.30 -26.05 17.18
CA LYS A 53 10.32 -27.44 16.76
C LYS A 53 11.14 -27.55 15.50
N GLY A 54 12.03 -28.55 15.47
CA GLY A 54 12.76 -28.90 14.26
C GLY A 54 11.81 -29.38 13.15
N PRO A 55 12.27 -29.45 11.88
CA PRO A 55 13.61 -29.05 11.44
C PRO A 55 13.89 -27.55 11.60
N PHE A 56 15.16 -27.21 11.82
CA PHE A 56 15.62 -25.83 11.94
C PHE A 56 16.23 -25.38 10.61
N THR A 57 16.01 -24.12 10.27
CA THR A 57 16.65 -23.47 9.13
C THR A 57 17.46 -22.29 9.65
N PHE A 58 18.71 -22.20 9.21
CA PHE A 58 19.54 -21.02 9.45
C PHE A 58 19.04 -19.85 8.60
N VAL A 59 18.97 -18.65 9.16
CA VAL A 59 18.44 -17.47 8.45
C VAL A 59 19.49 -16.37 8.34
N ALA A 60 20.14 -16.01 9.44
CA ALA A 60 21.06 -14.88 9.48
C ALA A 60 22.07 -15.00 10.63
N LEU A 61 23.24 -14.40 10.45
CA LEU A 61 24.18 -14.04 11.51
C LEU A 61 23.85 -12.63 12.00
N ILE A 62 23.94 -12.40 13.30
CA ILE A 62 23.73 -11.09 13.89
C ILE A 62 24.90 -10.78 14.82
N VAL A 63 25.51 -9.61 14.63
CA VAL A 63 26.47 -9.04 15.58
C VAL A 63 25.76 -7.91 16.31
N SER A 64 25.69 -8.00 17.64
CA SER A 64 25.08 -6.96 18.48
C SER A 64 26.13 -6.15 19.21
N GLU A 65 25.96 -4.83 19.22
CA GLU A 65 26.77 -3.91 20.02
C GLU A 65 26.02 -3.47 21.29
N PRO A 66 26.72 -3.20 22.40
CA PRO A 66 26.07 -2.59 23.56
C PRO A 66 25.62 -1.15 23.24
N PRO A 67 24.51 -0.68 23.84
CA PRO A 67 24.03 0.69 23.61
C PRO A 67 25.03 1.74 24.12
N ASN A 68 24.94 2.97 23.59
CA ASN A 68 25.75 4.12 24.00
C ASN A 68 27.27 4.03 23.73
N GLN A 69 27.70 3.32 22.69
CA GLN A 69 29.08 3.46 22.20
C GLN A 69 29.22 4.73 21.35
N PHE A 70 30.10 5.63 21.79
CA PHE A 70 30.40 6.90 21.12
C PHE A 70 31.79 6.84 20.48
N ASN A 71 31.93 7.37 19.26
CA ASN A 71 33.21 7.63 18.59
C ASN A 71 34.12 6.42 18.30
N GLN A 72 33.56 5.28 17.91
CA GLN A 72 34.33 4.27 17.19
C GLN A 72 34.15 4.54 15.69
N SER A 73 35.24 4.55 14.94
CA SER A 73 35.24 4.72 13.48
C SER A 73 36.01 3.58 12.80
N GLU A 74 36.22 2.50 13.53
CA GLU A 74 36.86 1.30 13.02
C GLU A 74 35.78 0.43 12.36
N SER A 75 36.21 -0.33 11.35
CA SER A 75 35.38 -1.34 10.69
C SER A 75 36.12 -2.67 10.77
N PRO A 76 36.15 -3.29 11.96
CA PRO A 76 36.91 -4.51 12.15
C PRO A 76 36.33 -5.66 11.34
N ALA A 77 37.20 -6.49 10.77
CA ALA A 77 36.78 -7.70 10.09
C ALA A 77 36.46 -8.82 11.10
N LEU A 78 35.45 -9.62 10.76
CA LEU A 78 35.12 -10.88 11.42
C LEU A 78 35.18 -11.99 10.38
N TRP A 79 36.13 -12.91 10.54
CA TRP A 79 36.25 -14.08 9.67
C TRP A 79 35.47 -15.26 10.23
N LEU A 80 34.76 -15.95 9.35
CA LEU A 80 33.93 -17.09 9.64
C LEU A 80 34.24 -18.20 8.65
N ASP A 81 34.33 -19.41 9.15
CA ASP A 81 34.55 -20.58 8.31
C ASP A 81 33.74 -21.76 8.82
N ASP A 82 33.01 -22.41 7.93
CA ASP A 82 32.05 -23.49 8.18
C ASP A 82 30.97 -23.20 9.25
N LEU A 83 29.70 -23.21 8.81
CA LEU A 83 28.51 -23.23 9.65
C LEU A 83 27.82 -24.59 9.56
N ALA A 84 27.58 -25.19 10.73
CA ALA A 84 27.02 -26.53 10.82
C ALA A 84 25.95 -26.65 11.90
N PHE A 85 25.01 -27.55 11.67
CA PHE A 85 24.15 -28.10 12.73
C PHE A 85 24.82 -29.33 13.34
N ILE A 86 24.65 -29.49 14.66
CA ILE A 86 25.08 -30.70 15.36
C ILE A 86 23.81 -31.51 15.63
N GLY A 87 23.71 -32.68 15.00
CA GLY A 87 22.59 -33.60 15.18
C GLY A 87 22.58 -34.23 16.58
N SER A 88 21.50 -34.94 16.92
CA SER A 88 21.33 -35.56 18.24
C SER A 88 22.35 -36.66 18.53
N GLU A 89 22.98 -37.23 17.49
CA GLU A 89 24.01 -38.26 17.60
C GLU A 89 25.44 -37.66 17.60
N GLY A 90 25.56 -36.34 17.53
CA GLY A 90 26.83 -35.62 17.51
C GLY A 90 27.45 -35.50 16.11
N ASP A 91 26.71 -35.88 15.07
CA ASP A 91 27.04 -35.68 13.67
C ASP A 91 27.02 -34.19 13.29
N LEU A 92 28.04 -33.76 12.54
CA LEU A 92 28.15 -32.40 12.03
C LEU A 92 27.56 -32.34 10.61
N ASP A 93 26.46 -31.61 10.46
CA ASP A 93 25.83 -31.31 9.18
C ASP A 93 26.18 -29.87 8.76
N VAL A 94 27.21 -29.73 7.93
CA VAL A 94 27.67 -28.44 7.40
C VAL A 94 26.68 -27.96 6.35
N PHE A 95 25.91 -26.92 6.66
CA PHE A 95 24.92 -26.37 5.74
C PHE A 95 25.45 -25.20 4.91
N GLU A 96 26.50 -24.52 5.40
CA GLU A 96 27.18 -23.45 4.68
C GLU A 96 28.68 -23.55 4.95
N SER A 97 29.46 -23.79 3.89
CA SER A 97 30.92 -23.84 3.94
C SER A 97 31.58 -22.63 3.26
N PHE A 98 30.79 -21.67 2.75
CA PHE A 98 31.26 -20.49 2.02
C PHE A 98 32.01 -20.79 0.71
N GLU A 99 31.92 -22.03 0.22
CA GLU A 99 32.52 -22.46 -1.04
C GLU A 99 31.55 -22.44 -2.21
N GLY A 100 30.26 -22.44 -1.91
CA GLY A 100 29.20 -22.59 -2.88
C GLY A 100 28.85 -21.32 -3.65
N THR A 101 27.63 -21.33 -4.19
CA THR A 101 27.03 -20.22 -4.94
C THR A 101 26.04 -19.42 -4.10
N VAL A 102 25.97 -19.68 -2.78
CA VAL A 102 25.09 -18.95 -1.88
C VAL A 102 25.58 -17.51 -1.79
N ILE A 103 24.68 -16.57 -2.06
CA ILE A 103 24.98 -15.14 -1.99
C ILE A 103 24.62 -14.69 -0.58
N TRP A 104 25.51 -13.96 0.04
CA TRP A 104 25.31 -13.36 1.35
C TRP A 104 25.22 -11.84 1.22
N GLU A 105 24.33 -11.24 1.98
CA GLU A 105 24.08 -9.80 1.98
C GLU A 105 24.03 -9.28 3.42
N ALA A 106 24.45 -8.03 3.59
CA ALA A 106 24.25 -7.29 4.82
C ALA A 106 22.88 -6.61 4.82
N ALA A 107 22.26 -6.52 5.98
CA ALA A 107 21.00 -5.81 6.16
C ALA A 107 21.19 -4.32 5.90
N ALA A 108 20.21 -3.73 5.21
CA ALA A 108 20.21 -2.29 4.97
C ALA A 108 20.02 -1.51 6.29
N SER A 109 20.73 -0.40 6.41
CA SER A 109 20.67 0.56 7.52
C SER A 109 20.53 1.98 6.95
N GLU A 110 19.91 2.91 7.69
CA GLU A 110 19.73 4.30 7.25
C GLU A 110 21.04 5.10 7.16
N GLY A 111 22.04 4.76 7.97
CA GLY A 111 23.33 5.44 7.95
C GLY A 111 24.24 4.96 6.84
N ASP A 112 25.33 5.70 6.62
CA ASP A 112 26.44 5.35 5.71
C ASP A 112 27.31 4.24 6.34
N PHE A 113 26.66 3.15 6.73
CA PHE A 113 27.24 1.92 7.25
C PHE A 113 27.37 0.96 6.07
N ASN A 114 28.60 0.74 5.61
CA ASN A 114 28.90 -0.23 4.58
C ASN A 114 29.14 -1.61 5.20
N ASP A 115 28.14 -2.10 5.94
CA ASP A 115 28.15 -3.49 6.37
C ASP A 115 28.25 -4.35 5.11
N SER A 116 29.19 -5.30 5.12
CA SER A 116 29.43 -6.13 3.97
C SER A 116 29.91 -7.50 4.38
N ILE A 117 29.58 -8.48 3.56
CA ILE A 117 30.05 -9.84 3.68
C ILE A 117 30.61 -10.27 2.33
N LYS A 118 31.85 -10.76 2.34
CA LYS A 118 32.57 -11.20 1.15
C LYS A 118 33.18 -12.56 1.39
N LEU A 119 33.24 -13.40 0.36
CA LEU A 119 33.87 -14.71 0.45
C LEU A 119 35.33 -14.58 -0.02
N THR A 120 36.29 -14.86 0.86
CA THR A 120 37.73 -14.62 0.62
C THR A 120 38.59 -15.82 1.01
N GLU A 121 39.74 -15.99 0.33
CA GLU A 121 40.68 -17.08 0.64
C GLU A 121 41.45 -16.85 1.95
N SER A 122 41.52 -15.61 2.42
CA SER A 122 42.17 -15.21 3.67
C SER A 122 41.33 -15.51 4.91
N ALA A 123 40.03 -15.71 4.75
CA ALA A 123 39.06 -15.89 5.82
C ALA A 123 38.81 -17.35 6.22
N LYS A 124 39.72 -18.29 5.93
CA LYS A 124 39.48 -19.74 6.05
C LYS A 124 40.39 -20.48 7.04
N ILE A 125 39.87 -21.58 7.56
CA ILE A 125 40.58 -22.67 8.25
C ILE A 125 40.62 -23.91 7.34
N SER A 126 39.50 -24.26 6.72
CA SER A 126 39.30 -25.38 5.80
C SER A 126 38.86 -24.87 4.42
N GLY A 127 38.92 -25.74 3.39
CA GLY A 127 38.38 -25.42 2.07
C GLY A 127 39.18 -24.40 1.23
N LEU A 128 38.48 -23.75 0.30
CA LEU A 128 39.00 -22.74 -0.60
C LEU A 128 38.80 -21.31 -0.06
N ARG A 129 37.70 -20.99 0.64
CA ARG A 129 37.29 -19.64 1.08
C ARG A 129 36.46 -19.69 2.36
N GLY A 130 36.53 -18.62 3.15
CA GLY A 130 35.59 -18.34 4.24
C GLY A 130 34.86 -17.02 4.04
N ALA A 131 33.99 -16.64 4.97
CA ALA A 131 33.30 -15.36 4.97
C ALA A 131 34.06 -14.31 5.78
N GLU A 132 34.29 -13.16 5.17
CA GLU A 132 34.81 -11.95 5.80
C GLU A 132 33.66 -10.95 5.93
N ILE A 133 33.29 -10.67 7.17
CA ILE A 133 32.26 -9.70 7.52
C ILE A 133 32.94 -8.42 7.98
N ASN A 134 32.57 -7.30 7.38
CA ASN A 134 32.95 -5.98 7.84
C ASN A 134 31.68 -5.24 8.27
N PHE A 135 31.73 -4.63 9.44
CA PHE A 135 30.68 -3.74 9.92
C PHE A 135 31.35 -2.54 10.57
N ARG A 136 30.69 -1.39 10.50
CA ARG A 136 31.23 -0.17 11.10
C ARG A 136 30.72 -0.05 12.53
N GLU A 137 31.64 0.08 13.47
CA GLU A 137 31.30 0.35 14.87
C GLU A 137 30.76 1.79 14.97
N GLY A 138 29.62 2.02 15.62
CA GLY A 138 29.14 3.39 15.88
C GLY A 138 27.63 3.61 16.06
N ILE A 139 27.33 4.72 16.74
CA ILE A 139 26.00 5.27 17.14
C ILE A 139 24.98 4.21 17.59
N SER A 140 25.33 3.53 18.69
CA SER A 140 24.42 2.99 19.72
C SER A 140 23.24 2.09 19.27
N GLY A 141 23.36 0.79 19.59
CA GLY A 141 22.24 -0.14 19.76
C GLY A 141 21.81 -0.89 18.50
N GLU A 142 22.46 -0.62 17.37
CA GLU A 142 22.20 -1.31 16.11
C GLU A 142 22.60 -2.79 16.16
N ARG A 143 21.99 -3.57 15.28
CA ARG A 143 22.28 -4.99 15.08
C ARG A 143 22.71 -5.17 13.63
N HIS A 144 23.97 -5.55 13.45
CA HIS A 144 24.52 -5.86 12.13
C HIS A 144 24.08 -7.26 11.74
N ALA A 145 23.18 -7.36 10.76
CA ALA A 145 22.63 -8.64 10.33
C ALA A 145 23.16 -9.02 8.95
N PHE A 146 23.59 -10.26 8.81
CA PHE A 146 24.12 -10.82 7.56
C PHE A 146 23.33 -12.08 7.24
N PHE A 147 22.69 -12.11 6.08
CA PHE A 147 21.73 -13.14 5.72
C PHE A 147 22.04 -13.72 4.35
N ILE A 148 21.53 -14.92 4.11
CA ILE A 148 21.56 -15.52 2.78
C ILE A 148 20.57 -14.74 1.91
N ALA A 149 21.07 -14.13 0.84
CA ALA A 149 20.32 -13.24 -0.02
C ALA A 149 19.00 -13.88 -0.49
N ASP A 150 17.89 -13.23 -0.15
CA ASP A 150 16.58 -13.60 -0.66
C ASP A 150 16.36 -12.89 -2.00
N ARG A 151 15.95 -13.65 -3.02
CA ARG A 151 15.65 -13.09 -4.36
C ARG A 151 14.51 -12.07 -4.34
N ASN A 152 13.72 -12.04 -3.27
CA ASN A 152 12.62 -11.11 -3.10
C ASN A 152 13.04 -9.76 -2.49
N VAL A 153 14.32 -9.56 -2.19
CA VAL A 153 14.90 -8.32 -1.65
C VAL A 153 15.75 -7.63 -2.73
N PRO A 154 15.61 -6.32 -2.99
CA PRO A 154 14.68 -5.37 -2.35
C PRO A 154 13.20 -5.68 -2.62
N LEU A 155 12.34 -5.39 -1.64
CA LEU A 155 10.92 -5.75 -1.69
C LEU A 155 10.20 -4.97 -2.80
N PRO A 156 9.42 -5.64 -3.67
CA PRO A 156 8.63 -4.96 -4.68
C PRO A 156 7.51 -4.15 -4.02
N VAL A 157 7.37 -2.88 -4.43
CA VAL A 157 6.33 -1.97 -3.92
C VAL A 157 5.53 -1.32 -5.02
N LEU A 158 4.29 -0.96 -4.68
CA LEU A 158 3.46 -0.03 -5.44
C LEU A 158 3.51 1.33 -4.74
N VAL A 159 3.66 2.41 -5.50
CA VAL A 159 3.73 3.77 -4.93
C VAL A 159 2.66 4.67 -5.52
N SER A 160 2.24 5.69 -4.78
CA SER A 160 1.29 6.68 -5.30
C SER A 160 1.96 7.59 -6.35
N GLN A 161 1.16 8.18 -7.22
CA GLN A 161 1.65 9.24 -8.13
C GLN A 161 2.30 10.41 -7.35
N SER A 162 1.75 10.78 -6.19
CA SER A 162 2.28 11.82 -5.29
C SER A 162 3.65 11.44 -4.71
N PHE A 163 3.92 10.16 -4.50
CA PHE A 163 5.22 9.66 -4.05
C PHE A 163 6.32 9.92 -5.08
N LEU A 164 6.07 9.61 -6.36
CA LEU A 164 7.04 9.91 -7.42
C LEU A 164 7.27 11.42 -7.55
N GLY A 165 6.19 12.22 -7.53
CA GLY A 165 6.29 13.68 -7.64
C GLY A 165 7.09 14.33 -6.50
N THR A 166 7.04 13.75 -5.29
CA THR A 166 7.75 14.28 -4.12
C THR A 166 9.20 13.82 -4.05
N THR A 167 9.47 12.56 -4.42
CA THR A 167 10.80 11.95 -4.30
C THR A 167 11.67 12.13 -5.54
N GLY A 168 11.05 12.34 -6.71
CA GLY A 168 11.73 12.37 -8.01
C GLY A 168 12.21 11.00 -8.49
N LEU A 169 11.78 9.91 -7.84
CA LEU A 169 12.11 8.54 -8.25
C LEU A 169 11.25 8.08 -9.43
N GLU A 170 11.71 7.06 -10.12
CA GLU A 170 11.02 6.41 -11.25
C GLU A 170 10.76 4.92 -10.99
N VAL A 171 9.93 4.30 -11.83
CA VAL A 171 9.69 2.86 -11.77
C VAL A 171 11.00 2.11 -12.07
N GLY A 172 11.37 1.19 -11.18
CA GLY A 172 12.63 0.46 -11.22
C GLY A 172 13.68 0.97 -10.22
N ASP A 173 13.51 2.20 -9.71
CA ASP A 173 14.40 2.73 -8.69
C ASP A 173 14.24 2.00 -7.37
N LYS A 174 15.32 2.02 -6.60
CA LYS A 174 15.42 1.39 -5.29
C LYS A 174 15.54 2.44 -4.21
N GLY A 175 14.99 2.15 -3.04
CA GLY A 175 15.10 3.01 -1.88
C GLY A 175 15.07 2.22 -0.58
N LEU A 176 15.18 2.95 0.52
CA LEU A 176 15.05 2.42 1.87
C LEU A 176 13.83 3.05 2.54
N ILE A 177 13.04 2.25 3.23
CA ILE A 177 11.99 2.75 4.14
C ILE A 177 12.27 2.27 5.55
N SER A 178 12.11 3.15 6.51
CA SER A 178 12.46 2.86 7.90
C SER A 178 11.21 2.71 8.73
N PHE A 179 11.14 1.60 9.43
CA PHE A 179 10.22 1.34 10.51
C PHE A 179 10.94 1.60 11.83
N GLU A 180 10.20 1.69 12.93
CA GLU A 180 10.75 2.02 14.26
C GLU A 180 11.97 1.17 14.66
N ASP A 181 12.01 -0.11 14.28
CA ASP A 181 13.04 -1.08 14.68
C ASP A 181 13.86 -1.67 13.52
N PHE A 182 13.53 -1.38 12.26
CA PHE A 182 14.18 -2.01 11.11
C PHE A 182 14.00 -1.21 9.82
N THR A 183 14.95 -1.37 8.90
CA THR A 183 14.90 -0.75 7.57
C THR A 183 14.56 -1.80 6.52
N VAL A 184 13.66 -1.45 5.58
CA VAL A 184 13.26 -2.30 4.46
C VAL A 184 13.78 -1.69 3.17
N PRO A 185 14.67 -2.38 2.44
CA PRO A 185 15.00 -2.00 1.08
C PRO A 185 13.84 -2.35 0.15
N TYR A 186 13.44 -1.41 -0.70
CA TYR A 186 12.34 -1.57 -1.66
C TYR A 186 12.77 -1.24 -3.09
N VAL A 187 12.01 -1.77 -4.04
CA VAL A 187 12.12 -1.44 -5.47
C VAL A 187 10.74 -1.09 -6.02
N ILE A 188 10.64 0.05 -6.68
CA ILE A 188 9.39 0.53 -7.26
C ILE A 188 9.04 -0.34 -8.46
N ARG A 189 7.92 -1.06 -8.40
CA ARG A 189 7.44 -1.90 -9.50
C ARG A 189 6.36 -1.23 -10.31
N GLU A 190 5.49 -0.50 -9.65
CA GLU A 190 4.35 0.12 -10.31
C GLU A 190 3.85 1.33 -9.52
N VAL A 191 3.03 2.13 -10.19
CA VAL A 191 2.45 3.36 -9.66
C VAL A 191 0.95 3.26 -9.73
N TYR A 192 0.27 3.72 -8.68
CA TYR A 192 -1.19 3.82 -8.66
C TYR A 192 -1.64 5.28 -8.51
N GLU A 193 -2.77 5.59 -9.14
CA GLU A 193 -3.41 6.89 -8.99
C GLU A 193 -4.36 6.93 -7.78
N ARG A 194 -5.11 5.85 -7.56
CA ARG A 194 -6.12 5.76 -6.50
C ARG A 194 -6.00 4.43 -5.77
N PHE A 195 -6.13 4.46 -4.46
CA PHE A 195 -6.14 3.27 -3.62
C PHE A 195 -7.33 3.35 -2.65
N PRO A 196 -8.06 2.24 -2.42
CA PRO A 196 -9.33 2.29 -1.68
C PRO A 196 -9.28 2.94 -0.30
N THR A 197 -8.16 2.83 0.42
CA THR A 197 -7.98 3.30 1.80
C THR A 197 -7.06 4.50 1.95
N LEU A 198 -6.42 4.95 0.85
CA LEU A 198 -5.45 6.04 0.90
C LEU A 198 -5.97 7.18 0.04
N MET A 199 -6.35 8.29 0.70
CA MET A 199 -6.81 9.46 -0.04
C MET A 199 -5.61 10.17 -0.68
N GLN A 200 -5.81 10.77 -1.85
CA GLN A 200 -4.74 11.48 -2.55
C GLN A 200 -4.19 12.66 -1.73
N ASP A 201 -5.04 13.26 -0.90
CA ASP A 201 -4.70 14.40 -0.04
C ASP A 201 -3.87 14.01 1.20
N ASP A 202 -3.81 12.72 1.54
CA ASP A 202 -3.03 12.22 2.70
C ASP A 202 -1.51 12.25 2.43
N GLY A 203 -1.11 12.53 1.19
CA GLY A 203 0.29 12.67 0.78
C GLY A 203 0.85 11.46 0.03
N PRO A 204 2.20 11.35 -0.06
CA PRO A 204 2.87 10.26 -0.75
C PRO A 204 2.72 8.94 0.03
N SER A 205 2.43 7.85 -0.67
CA SER A 205 2.15 6.56 -0.02
C SER A 205 2.72 5.37 -0.78
N ILE A 206 3.00 4.30 -0.03
CA ILE A 206 3.63 3.06 -0.52
C ILE A 206 2.83 1.86 -0.02
N VAL A 207 2.65 0.87 -0.89
CA VAL A 207 1.97 -0.39 -0.59
C VAL A 207 2.97 -1.54 -0.67
N PHE A 208 3.03 -2.31 0.40
CA PHE A 208 3.88 -3.50 0.53
C PHE A 208 3.04 -4.77 0.59
N ASN A 209 3.64 -5.89 0.20
CA ASN A 209 3.15 -7.19 0.64
C ASN A 209 3.49 -7.39 2.13
N ILE A 210 2.45 -7.50 2.97
CA ILE A 210 2.59 -7.67 4.41
C ILE A 210 3.42 -8.91 4.79
N GLU A 211 3.28 -10.02 4.07
CA GLU A 211 4.02 -11.26 4.35
C GLU A 211 5.52 -11.06 4.10
N HIS A 212 5.89 -10.32 3.05
CA HIS A 212 7.29 -10.04 2.73
C HIS A 212 7.91 -9.12 3.78
N VAL A 213 7.20 -8.07 4.20
CA VAL A 213 7.67 -7.17 5.25
C VAL A 213 7.79 -7.91 6.58
N LEU A 214 6.83 -8.78 6.92
CA LEU A 214 6.90 -9.61 8.12
C LEU A 214 8.06 -10.62 8.04
N ALA A 215 8.30 -11.25 6.90
CA ALA A 215 9.41 -12.17 6.71
C ALA A 215 10.75 -11.45 6.89
N TRP A 216 10.90 -10.28 6.27
CA TRP A 216 12.07 -9.42 6.43
C TRP A 216 12.27 -8.96 7.88
N ALA A 217 11.20 -8.45 8.50
CA ALA A 217 11.22 -8.02 9.89
C ALA A 217 11.58 -9.17 10.83
N ASN A 218 11.07 -10.39 10.61
CA ASN A 218 11.40 -11.56 11.42
C ASN A 218 12.84 -12.08 11.19
N ALA A 219 13.44 -11.82 10.03
CA ALA A 219 14.85 -12.10 9.80
C ALA A 219 15.74 -11.19 10.66
N LEU A 220 15.38 -9.90 10.76
CA LEU A 220 16.15 -8.88 11.47
C LEU A 220 15.84 -8.79 12.99
N ARG A 221 14.56 -8.86 13.39
CA ARG A 221 14.10 -8.61 14.77
C ARG A 221 14.22 -9.82 15.68
N GLY A 222 14.75 -9.59 16.90
CA GLY A 222 14.94 -10.59 17.96
C GLY A 222 13.67 -11.23 18.52
N SER A 223 12.55 -10.51 18.44
CA SER A 223 11.22 -10.98 18.83
C SER A 223 10.38 -11.20 17.58
N ALA A 224 9.39 -12.10 17.64
CA ALA A 224 8.42 -12.25 16.56
C ALA A 224 7.85 -10.88 16.22
N ALA A 225 8.07 -10.43 14.99
CA ALA A 225 7.60 -9.15 14.54
C ALA A 225 6.07 -9.22 14.48
N THR A 226 5.43 -8.70 15.52
CA THR A 226 4.06 -8.26 15.40
C THR A 226 4.15 -6.93 14.67
N MET A 227 3.60 -6.85 13.45
CA MET A 227 3.11 -5.55 12.99
C MET A 227 2.17 -5.02 14.08
N GLY A 228 2.06 -3.70 14.21
CA GLY A 228 1.09 -3.08 15.12
C GLY A 228 -0.33 -3.63 14.89
N SER A 229 -1.29 -3.16 15.68
CA SER A 229 -2.69 -3.52 15.46
C SER A 229 -3.06 -3.34 13.98
N VAL A 230 -3.59 -4.38 13.34
CA VAL A 230 -4.12 -4.29 11.98
C VAL A 230 -5.23 -3.23 12.01
N ASN A 231 -5.05 -2.16 11.24
CA ASN A 231 -5.99 -1.04 11.24
C ASN A 231 -7.33 -1.41 10.58
N GLU A 232 -7.27 -2.21 9.51
CA GLU A 232 -8.43 -2.57 8.72
C GLU A 232 -8.25 -3.95 8.07
N ILE A 233 -9.35 -4.69 7.91
CA ILE A 233 -9.37 -5.97 7.23
C ILE A 233 -10.47 -5.91 6.17
N TRP A 234 -10.11 -6.27 4.94
CA TRP A 234 -11.02 -6.35 3.81
C TRP A 234 -11.41 -7.81 3.60
N ILE A 235 -12.71 -8.09 3.60
CA ILE A 235 -13.24 -9.45 3.48
C ILE A 235 -14.19 -9.48 2.29
N GLU A 236 -13.86 -10.32 1.31
CA GLU A 236 -14.79 -10.64 0.24
C GLU A 236 -15.76 -11.73 0.70
N VAL A 237 -17.05 -11.48 0.52
CA VAL A 237 -18.13 -12.38 0.92
C VAL A 237 -18.86 -12.85 -0.34
N SER A 238 -19.19 -14.14 -0.41
CA SER A 238 -19.98 -14.70 -1.50
C SER A 238 -21.33 -13.97 -1.62
N SER A 239 -21.77 -13.72 -2.86
CA SER A 239 -23.03 -13.05 -3.18
C SER A 239 -24.28 -13.75 -2.64
N GLU A 240 -24.19 -15.04 -2.31
CA GLU A 240 -25.31 -15.85 -1.79
C GLU A 240 -25.37 -15.87 -0.26
N ALA A 241 -24.34 -15.36 0.41
CA ALA A 241 -24.25 -15.40 1.86
C ALA A 241 -25.18 -14.37 2.52
N ASN A 242 -25.62 -14.66 3.75
CA ASN A 242 -26.40 -13.69 4.51
C ASN A 242 -25.47 -12.66 5.18
N HIS A 243 -25.36 -11.50 4.55
CA HIS A 243 -24.56 -10.35 4.97
C HIS A 243 -24.86 -9.87 6.40
N GLU A 244 -26.13 -9.88 6.82
CA GLU A 244 -26.54 -9.42 8.15
C GLU A 244 -26.02 -10.36 9.25
N VAL A 245 -26.10 -11.67 9.00
CA VAL A 245 -25.56 -12.69 9.91
C VAL A 245 -24.04 -12.58 10.02
N ILE A 246 -23.35 -12.39 8.90
CA ILE A 246 -21.88 -12.24 8.87
C ILE A 246 -21.45 -10.98 9.61
N THR A 247 -22.07 -9.83 9.31
CA THR A 247 -21.77 -8.55 9.97
C THR A 247 -21.99 -8.66 11.48
N SER A 248 -23.08 -9.28 11.91
CA SER A 248 -23.38 -9.51 13.34
C SER A 248 -22.34 -10.42 14.00
N ALA A 249 -21.91 -11.49 13.32
CA ALA A 249 -20.88 -12.39 13.83
C ALA A 249 -19.50 -11.71 13.94
N LEU A 250 -19.14 -10.86 12.98
CA LEU A 250 -17.90 -10.08 12.98
C LEU A 250 -17.86 -9.05 14.12
N ILE A 251 -18.97 -8.34 14.35
CA ILE A 251 -19.12 -7.42 15.49
C ILE A 251 -19.01 -8.20 16.81
N ALA A 252 -19.68 -9.36 16.92
CA ALA A 252 -19.61 -10.20 18.10
C ALA A 252 -18.21 -10.77 18.37
N SER A 253 -17.36 -10.87 17.34
CA SER A 253 -15.95 -11.28 17.46
C SER A 253 -15.04 -10.22 18.09
N GLY A 254 -15.57 -9.01 18.36
CA GLY A 254 -14.83 -7.91 19.00
C GLY A 254 -14.16 -6.95 18.02
N LEU A 255 -14.51 -7.00 16.72
CA LEU A 255 -14.07 -5.99 15.75
C LEU A 255 -14.82 -4.68 16.02
N GLY A 256 -14.09 -3.56 16.00
CA GLY A 256 -14.63 -2.26 16.39
C GLY A 256 -15.71 -1.72 15.45
N LYS A 257 -15.35 -1.49 14.18
CA LYS A 257 -16.27 -0.99 13.14
C LYS A 257 -16.30 -1.99 12.00
N VAL A 258 -17.49 -2.51 11.70
CA VAL A 258 -17.72 -3.37 10.54
C VAL A 258 -18.56 -2.59 9.54
N ILE A 259 -18.06 -2.47 8.31
CA ILE A 259 -18.72 -1.76 7.23
C ILE A 259 -19.11 -2.79 6.17
N ASP A 260 -20.42 -2.97 5.97
CA ASP A 260 -20.92 -3.70 4.81
C ASP A 260 -21.07 -2.71 3.65
N GLN A 261 -20.27 -2.91 2.60
CA GLN A 261 -20.27 -2.06 1.42
C GLN A 261 -21.63 -2.04 0.71
N THR A 262 -22.32 -3.18 0.65
CA THR A 262 -23.63 -3.29 -0.02
C THR A 262 -24.69 -2.52 0.76
N GLN A 263 -24.74 -2.70 2.08
CA GLN A 263 -25.66 -1.94 2.93
C GLN A 263 -25.34 -0.44 2.91
N LEU A 264 -24.06 -0.07 2.88
CA LEU A 264 -23.64 1.32 2.76
C LEU A 264 -24.11 1.93 1.44
N LEU A 265 -23.92 1.24 0.31
CA LEU A 265 -24.39 1.70 -1.00
C LEU A 265 -25.92 1.84 -1.03
N GLU A 266 -26.66 0.85 -0.50
CA GLU A 266 -28.12 0.96 -0.38
C GLU A 266 -28.54 2.14 0.50
N SER A 267 -27.82 2.40 1.60
CA SER A 267 -28.11 3.53 2.50
C SER A 267 -27.83 4.88 1.82
N ILE A 268 -26.81 4.95 0.96
CA ILE A 268 -26.48 6.12 0.15
C ILE A 268 -27.58 6.36 -0.89
N GLU A 269 -28.05 5.32 -1.58
CA GLU A 269 -29.16 5.41 -2.53
C GLU A 269 -30.48 5.84 -1.87
N LYS A 270 -30.77 5.31 -0.68
CA LYS A 270 -31.98 5.64 0.10
C LYS A 270 -31.91 7.01 0.78
N ASN A 271 -30.76 7.69 0.77
CA ASN A 271 -30.62 8.99 1.44
C ASN A 271 -31.27 10.11 0.60
N PRO A 272 -32.41 10.67 1.03
CA PRO A 272 -33.12 11.68 0.27
C PRO A 272 -32.31 12.97 0.10
N LEU A 273 -31.29 13.24 0.92
CA LEU A 273 -30.40 14.39 0.75
C LEU A 273 -29.47 14.24 -0.47
N ILE A 274 -29.03 13.02 -0.80
CA ILE A 274 -28.20 12.74 -1.98
C ILE A 274 -29.08 12.69 -3.24
N ALA A 275 -30.25 12.05 -3.13
CA ALA A 275 -31.26 12.08 -4.20
C ALA A 275 -31.74 13.53 -4.48
N ALA A 276 -31.92 14.36 -3.45
CA ALA A 276 -32.30 15.76 -3.59
C ALA A 276 -31.15 16.68 -4.02
N SER A 277 -29.90 16.44 -3.60
CA SER A 277 -28.76 17.30 -3.97
C SER A 277 -28.20 17.03 -5.37
N GLY A 278 -28.22 15.79 -5.84
CA GLY A 278 -27.64 15.43 -7.15
C GLY A 278 -28.60 15.62 -8.34
N SER A 279 -29.91 15.39 -8.16
CA SER A 279 -30.88 15.51 -9.26
C SER A 279 -32.26 16.03 -8.83
N GLY A 280 -32.69 15.79 -7.60
CA GLY A 280 -34.04 16.14 -7.15
C GLY A 280 -34.34 17.63 -7.21
N ILE A 281 -33.42 18.48 -6.75
CA ILE A 281 -33.62 19.94 -6.83
C ILE A 281 -33.63 20.44 -8.28
N LEU A 282 -32.79 19.86 -9.14
CA LEU A 282 -32.73 20.19 -10.57
C LEU A 282 -34.05 19.81 -11.27
N VAL A 283 -34.61 18.64 -10.96
CA VAL A 283 -35.91 18.20 -11.51
C VAL A 283 -37.03 19.13 -11.05
N ILE A 284 -37.06 19.52 -9.77
CA ILE A 284 -38.09 20.43 -9.25
C ILE A 284 -37.95 21.83 -9.87
N SER A 285 -36.72 22.36 -9.95
CA SER A 285 -36.46 23.65 -10.61
C SER A 285 -36.81 23.63 -12.10
N PHE A 286 -36.48 22.55 -12.80
CA PHE A 286 -36.83 22.37 -14.21
C PHE A 286 -38.34 22.31 -14.41
N ALA A 287 -39.05 21.55 -13.56
CA ALA A 287 -40.52 21.49 -13.59
C ALA A 287 -41.15 22.86 -13.33
N ALA A 288 -40.65 23.62 -12.34
CA ALA A 288 -41.13 24.96 -12.04
C ALA A 288 -40.93 25.92 -13.23
N ILE A 289 -39.76 25.88 -13.89
CA ILE A 289 -39.48 26.67 -15.09
C ILE A 289 -40.38 26.25 -16.25
N LEU A 290 -40.61 24.96 -16.46
CA LEU A 290 -41.52 24.47 -17.50
C LEU A 290 -42.95 24.99 -17.29
N VAL A 291 -43.44 25.00 -16.05
CA VAL A 291 -44.76 25.57 -15.71
C VAL A 291 -44.79 27.07 -16.00
N LEU A 292 -43.74 27.81 -15.64
CA LEU A 292 -43.63 29.24 -15.92
C LEU A 292 -43.62 29.53 -17.43
N VAL A 293 -42.84 28.77 -18.20
CA VAL A 293 -42.76 28.90 -19.65
C VAL A 293 -44.10 28.56 -20.29
N ALA A 294 -44.76 27.49 -19.85
CA ALA A 294 -46.10 27.12 -20.34
C ALA A 294 -47.11 28.25 -20.09
N ALA A 295 -47.11 28.85 -18.89
CA ALA A 295 -47.96 29.99 -18.57
C ALA A 295 -47.65 31.21 -19.46
N ALA A 296 -46.37 31.52 -19.68
CA ALA A 296 -45.95 32.62 -20.54
C ALA A 296 -46.39 32.42 -22.00
N LEU A 297 -46.21 31.21 -22.55
CA LEU A 297 -46.67 30.85 -23.89
C LEU A 297 -48.19 30.94 -24.00
N MET A 298 -48.93 30.52 -22.96
CA MET A 298 -50.38 30.61 -22.92
C MET A 298 -50.85 32.07 -22.95
N VAL A 299 -50.24 32.96 -22.15
CA VAL A 299 -50.52 34.40 -22.16
C VAL A 299 -50.19 35.01 -23.53
N SER A 300 -49.05 34.66 -24.11
CA SER A 300 -48.65 35.09 -25.47
C SER A 300 -49.68 34.67 -26.52
N LEU A 301 -50.13 33.41 -26.46
CA LEU A 301 -51.15 32.86 -27.36
C LEU A 301 -52.46 33.64 -27.26
N PHE A 302 -52.94 33.92 -26.04
CA PHE A 302 -54.14 34.72 -25.81
C PHE A 302 -54.02 36.13 -26.39
N MET A 303 -52.86 36.79 -26.20
CA MET A 303 -52.61 38.13 -26.74
C MET A 303 -52.55 38.12 -28.26
N SER A 304 -51.89 37.12 -28.87
CA SER A 304 -51.82 36.95 -30.33
C SER A 304 -53.23 36.78 -30.92
N ILE A 305 -54.04 35.90 -30.33
CA ILE A 305 -55.43 35.68 -30.75
C ILE A 305 -56.23 36.98 -30.67
N ARG A 306 -56.08 37.76 -29.59
CA ARG A 306 -56.82 39.01 -29.40
C ARG A 306 -56.47 40.06 -30.45
N ARG A 307 -55.18 40.22 -30.77
CA ARG A 307 -54.69 41.19 -31.77
C ARG A 307 -55.12 40.82 -33.19
N ARG A 308 -55.07 39.53 -33.54
CA ARG A 308 -55.41 39.02 -34.88
C ARG A 308 -56.88 38.64 -35.08
N ARG A 309 -57.79 39.02 -34.17
CA ARG A 309 -59.23 38.64 -34.25
C ARG A 309 -59.89 39.07 -35.56
N VAL A 310 -59.58 40.27 -36.06
CA VAL A 310 -60.15 40.80 -37.31
C VAL A 310 -59.63 40.01 -38.51
N GLU A 311 -58.33 39.70 -38.54
CA GLU A 311 -57.72 38.86 -39.57
C GLU A 311 -58.34 37.46 -39.61
N PHE A 312 -58.58 36.83 -38.45
CA PHE A 312 -59.28 35.54 -38.37
C PHE A 312 -60.77 35.62 -38.76
N ALA A 313 -61.41 36.78 -38.63
CA ALA A 313 -62.77 37.00 -39.13
C ALA A 313 -62.79 37.09 -40.66
N VAL A 314 -61.82 37.79 -41.26
CA VAL A 314 -61.64 37.90 -42.72
C VAL A 314 -61.31 36.53 -43.33
N LEU A 315 -60.36 35.77 -42.74
CA LEU A 315 -60.01 34.43 -43.21
C LEU A 315 -61.20 33.46 -43.16
N ARG A 316 -62.06 33.57 -42.14
CA ARG A 316 -63.32 32.81 -42.08
C ARG A 316 -64.32 33.23 -43.15
N ALA A 317 -64.41 34.53 -43.46
CA ALA A 317 -65.30 35.03 -44.52
C ALA A 317 -64.91 34.52 -45.92
N ILE A 318 -63.62 34.24 -46.13
CA ILE A 318 -63.09 33.66 -47.39
C ILE A 318 -63.16 32.11 -47.39
N GLY A 319 -63.67 31.50 -46.31
CA GLY A 319 -64.03 30.07 -46.25
C GLY A 319 -63.09 29.16 -45.44
N LEU A 320 -62.10 29.70 -44.72
CA LEU A 320 -61.27 28.87 -43.84
C LEU A 320 -62.06 28.31 -42.66
N ARG A 321 -61.86 27.03 -42.36
CA ARG A 321 -62.47 26.35 -41.20
C ARG A 321 -61.72 26.72 -39.93
N ARG A 322 -62.45 26.80 -38.79
CA ARG A 322 -61.87 27.10 -37.46
C ARG A 322 -60.68 26.21 -37.10
N GLN A 323 -60.74 24.93 -37.45
CA GLN A 323 -59.66 23.97 -37.21
C GLN A 323 -58.37 24.30 -37.98
N GLN A 324 -58.47 24.84 -39.20
CA GLN A 324 -57.30 25.22 -40.00
C GLN A 324 -56.59 26.43 -39.40
N ILE A 325 -57.35 27.39 -38.85
CA ILE A 325 -56.81 28.57 -38.16
C ILE A 325 -56.11 28.15 -36.86
N VAL A 326 -56.72 27.25 -36.07
CA VAL A 326 -56.09 26.72 -34.84
C VAL A 326 -54.84 25.89 -35.16
N GLY A 327 -54.89 25.07 -36.22
CA GLY A 327 -53.73 24.30 -36.69
C GLY A 327 -52.55 25.19 -37.10
N ALA A 328 -52.81 26.29 -37.81
CA ALA A 328 -51.78 27.25 -38.18
C ALA A 328 -51.11 27.89 -36.95
N LEU A 329 -51.89 28.29 -35.94
CA LEU A 329 -51.38 28.79 -34.66
C LEU A 329 -50.55 27.74 -33.91
N PHE A 330 -50.99 26.48 -33.92
CA PHE A 330 -50.24 25.40 -33.28
C PHE A 330 -48.87 25.19 -33.94
N VAL A 331 -48.79 25.24 -35.28
CA VAL A 331 -47.52 25.15 -36.02
C VAL A 331 -46.62 26.35 -35.72
N GLU A 332 -47.18 27.58 -35.69
CA GLU A 332 -46.42 28.80 -35.34
C GLU A 332 -45.77 28.66 -33.96
N TYR A 333 -46.54 28.23 -32.94
CA TYR A 333 -46.02 28.07 -31.58
C TYR A 333 -45.11 26.84 -31.42
N MET A 334 -45.32 25.76 -32.17
CA MET A 334 -44.39 24.63 -32.20
C MET A 334 -43.02 25.03 -32.75
N LEU A 335 -42.98 25.86 -33.79
CA LEU A 335 -41.72 26.38 -34.34
C LEU A 335 -40.99 27.27 -33.32
N VAL A 336 -41.71 28.15 -32.64
CA VAL A 336 -41.14 28.99 -31.57
C VAL A 336 -40.60 28.13 -30.43
N ALA A 337 -41.35 27.13 -29.98
CA ALA A 337 -40.92 26.20 -28.94
C ALA A 337 -39.68 25.40 -29.38
N PHE A 338 -39.67 24.88 -30.61
CA PHE A 338 -38.55 24.12 -31.16
C PHE A 338 -37.27 24.95 -31.21
N VAL A 339 -37.33 26.18 -31.75
CA VAL A 339 -36.18 27.08 -31.79
C VAL A 339 -35.69 27.41 -30.37
N GLY A 340 -36.62 27.68 -29.43
CA GLY A 340 -36.29 27.92 -28.03
C GLY A 340 -35.56 26.74 -27.37
N ILE A 341 -36.03 25.51 -27.61
CA ILE A 341 -35.40 24.28 -27.10
C ILE A 341 -34.00 24.13 -27.68
N VAL A 342 -33.82 24.31 -28.99
CA VAL A 342 -32.51 24.18 -29.65
C VAL A 342 -31.53 25.20 -29.09
N VAL A 343 -31.91 26.48 -29.03
CA VAL A 343 -31.05 27.55 -28.50
C VAL A 343 -30.73 27.33 -27.02
N GLY A 344 -31.73 26.93 -26.23
CA GLY A 344 -31.55 26.62 -24.80
C GLY A 344 -30.61 25.44 -24.58
N ALA A 345 -30.77 24.36 -25.35
CA ALA A 345 -29.91 23.17 -25.26
C ALA A 345 -28.46 23.49 -25.63
N VAL A 346 -28.24 24.21 -26.74
CA VAL A 346 -26.90 24.64 -27.15
C VAL A 346 -26.25 25.52 -26.08
N SER A 347 -27.00 26.51 -25.55
CA SER A 347 -26.48 27.40 -24.51
C SER A 347 -26.15 26.63 -23.21
N GLY A 348 -27.00 25.68 -22.83
CA GLY A 348 -26.78 24.84 -21.66
C GLY A 348 -25.56 23.93 -21.80
N LEU A 349 -25.32 23.36 -22.99
CA LEU A 349 -24.11 22.56 -23.27
C LEU A 349 -22.84 23.41 -23.16
N ILE A 350 -22.84 24.62 -23.70
CA ILE A 350 -21.68 25.52 -23.63
C ILE A 350 -21.37 25.87 -22.17
N LEU A 351 -22.38 26.25 -21.39
CA LEU A 351 -22.21 26.56 -19.96
C LEU A 351 -21.76 25.34 -19.17
N GLY A 352 -22.35 24.16 -19.42
CA GLY A 352 -21.99 22.91 -18.76
C GLY A 352 -20.52 22.54 -18.99
N ASN A 353 -20.05 22.64 -20.23
CA ASN A 353 -18.63 22.38 -20.55
C ASN A 353 -17.70 23.38 -19.86
N GLN A 354 -18.06 24.67 -19.78
CA GLN A 354 -17.23 25.63 -19.05
C GLN A 354 -17.15 25.30 -17.57
N MET A 355 -18.26 24.92 -16.94
CA MET A 355 -18.26 24.52 -15.53
C MET A 355 -17.43 23.26 -15.27
N LEU A 356 -17.52 22.26 -16.14
CA LEU A 356 -16.69 21.04 -16.06
C LEU A 356 -15.21 21.37 -16.18
N SER A 357 -14.84 22.25 -17.11
CA SER A 357 -13.45 22.70 -17.26
C SER A 357 -12.90 23.40 -16.02
N PHE A 358 -13.73 24.01 -15.17
CA PHE A 358 -13.29 24.60 -13.90
C PHE A 358 -13.11 23.56 -12.78
N LEU A 359 -13.73 22.39 -12.89
CA LEU A 359 -13.64 21.30 -11.91
C LEU A 359 -12.48 20.34 -12.18
N GLU A 360 -11.95 20.33 -13.41
CA GLU A 360 -10.80 19.50 -13.81
C GLU A 360 -9.43 20.13 -13.47
N PHE A 361 -9.40 21.28 -12.78
CA PHE A 361 -8.16 21.98 -12.37
C PHE A 361 -7.85 21.83 -10.88
#